data_AF-A0A357HFU5-F1
#
_entry.id   AF-A0A357HFU5-F1
#
_cell.length_a   1.000
_cell.length_b   1.000
_cell.length_c   1.000
_cell.angle_alpha   90.00
_cell.angle_beta   90.00
_cell.angle_gamma   90.00
#
_symmetry.space_group_name_H-M   'P 1'
#
loop_
_entity.id
_entity.type
_entity.pdbx_description
1 polymer ?
#
loop_
_entity_poly.entity_id
_entity_poly.type
_entity_poly.pdbx_seq_one_letter_code
_entity_poly.pdbx_strand_id
1 'polypeptide(L)'
;NFFLTPLSFLGGIFYSIHMLPDWAQHLSLVNPIYYMINGIRYTVLGVYDSSPLNSFLMALFMTILFTTAAILLMKSGKKIKQ
;
A
#
# COMPACT_ATOMS: atom_id res chain seq x y z
N ASN A 1 15.88 -0.58 -4.69
CA ASN A 1 15.93 0.21 -3.44
C ASN A 1 15.45 1.65 -3.58
N PHE A 2 15.57 2.33 -4.73
CA PHE A 2 15.15 3.74 -4.83
C PHE A 2 13.64 3.99 -4.63
N PHE A 3 12.77 3.03 -5.01
CA PHE A 3 11.31 3.18 -4.88
C PHE A 3 10.74 2.59 -3.59
N LEU A 4 11.23 1.42 -3.16
CA LEU A 4 10.67 0.73 -2.00
C LEU A 4 10.88 1.50 -0.69
N THR A 5 12.06 2.11 -0.51
CA THR A 5 12.38 2.84 0.72
C THR A 5 11.43 4.03 0.97
N PRO A 6 11.18 4.96 0.02
CA PRO A 6 10.22 6.03 0.26
C PRO A 6 8.77 5.52 0.41
N LEU A 7 8.39 4.46 -0.32
CA LEU A 7 7.08 3.81 -0.16
C LEU A 7 6.91 3.19 1.24
N SER A 8 7.95 2.59 1.81
CA SER A 8 7.93 2.05 3.18
C SER A 8 7.80 3.14 4.24
N PHE A 9 8.48 4.28 4.05
CA PHE A 9 8.36 5.44 4.94
C PHE A 9 6.95 6.07 4.87
N LEU A 10 6.43 6.29 3.66
CA LEU A 10 5.07 6.81 3.48
C LEU A 10 3.97 5.79 3.82
N GLY A 11 4.31 4.51 3.95
CA GLY A 11 3.38 3.44 4.33
C GLY A 11 3.05 3.38 5.83
N GLY A 12 3.62 4.29 6.65
CA GLY A 12 3.33 4.33 8.08
C GLY A 12 3.89 3.17 8.89
N ILE A 13 4.95 2.52 8.40
CA ILE A 13 5.65 1.42 9.10
C ILE A 13 6.27 1.92 10.42
N PHE A 14 6.82 3.14 10.41
CA PHE A 14 7.56 3.69 11.55
C PHE A 14 6.81 4.78 12.31
N TYR A 15 5.83 5.44 11.68
CA TYR A 15 5.07 6.56 12.25
C TYR A 15 3.63 6.56 11.74
N SER A 16 2.71 7.15 12.50
CA SER A 16 1.34 7.33 12.02
C SER A 16 1.29 8.41 10.95
N ILE A 17 0.37 8.25 9.99
CA ILE A 17 0.20 9.22 8.90
C ILE A 17 -0.24 10.59 9.39
N HIS A 18 -0.90 10.69 10.55
CA HIS A 18 -1.33 11.98 11.12
C HIS A 18 -0.17 12.90 11.52
N MET A 19 1.05 12.35 11.63
CA MET A 19 2.27 13.12 11.90
C MET A 19 2.89 13.70 10.63
N LEU A 20 2.41 13.30 9.45
CA LEU A 20 2.88 13.81 8.17
C LEU A 20 2.15 15.10 7.79
N PRO A 21 2.79 16.00 7.03
CA PRO A 21 2.12 17.15 6.43
C PRO A 21 1.01 16.69 5.46
N ASP A 22 -0.03 17.50 5.30
CA ASP A 22 -1.28 17.13 4.58
C ASP A 22 -1.02 16.53 3.18
N TRP A 23 -0.06 17.08 2.44
CA TRP A 23 0.30 16.57 1.11
C TRP A 23 0.83 15.12 1.15
N ALA A 24 1.58 14.76 2.19
CA ALA A 24 2.14 13.43 2.36
C ALA A 24 1.09 12.43 2.88
N GLN A 25 0.11 12.90 3.66
CA GLN A 25 -1.05 12.07 4.05
C GLN A 25 -1.84 11.61 2.82
N HIS A 26 -2.10 12.51 1.87
CA HIS A 26 -2.79 12.15 0.63
C HIS A 26 -2.00 11.14 -0.21
N LEU A 27 -0.66 11.25 -0.24
CA LEU A 27 0.21 10.27 -0.90
C LEU A 27 0.19 8.89 -0.22
N SER A 28 0.15 8.86 1.11
CA SER A 28 0.04 7.62 1.89
C SER A 28 -1.25 6.86 1.63
N LEU A 29 -2.36 7.55 1.34
CA LEU A 29 -3.64 6.91 0.99
C LEU A 29 -3.61 6.19 -0.37
N VAL A 30 -2.68 6.55 -1.27
CA VAL A 30 -2.50 5.84 -2.55
C VAL A 30 -1.60 4.60 -2.36
N ASN A 31 -0.91 4.50 -1.23
CA ASN A 31 0.09 3.48 -1.00
C ASN A 31 -0.54 2.16 -0.51
N PRO A 32 -0.38 1.03 -1.22
CA PRO A 32 -0.90 -0.26 -0.77
C PRO A 32 -0.26 -0.75 0.54
N ILE A 33 0.99 -0.37 0.81
CA ILE A 33 1.70 -0.75 2.04
C ILE A 33 1.01 -0.14 3.27
N TYR A 34 0.46 1.07 3.15
CA TYR A 34 -0.24 1.74 4.25
C TYR A 34 -1.44 0.91 4.76
N TYR A 35 -2.27 0.41 3.85
CA TYR A 35 -3.44 -0.39 4.21
C TYR A 35 -3.08 -1.73 4.86
N MET A 36 -1.99 -2.35 4.39
CA MET A 36 -1.47 -3.58 5.00
C MET A 36 -0.99 -3.33 6.45
N ILE A 37 -0.24 -2.25 6.68
CA ILE A 37 0.25 -1.89 8.01
C ILE A 37 -0.89 -1.47 8.94
N ASN A 38 -1.88 -0.72 8.44
CA ASN A 38 -3.05 -0.34 9.24
C ASN A 38 -3.85 -1.57 9.69
N GLY A 39 -3.98 -2.60 8.84
CA GLY A 39 -4.59 -3.88 9.21
C GLY A 39 -3.83 -4.61 10.32
N ILE A 40 -2.50 -4.65 10.26
CA ILE A 40 -1.66 -5.25 11.31
C ILE A 40 -1.77 -4.45 12.62
N ARG A 41 -1.78 -3.11 12.55
CA ARG A 41 -1.98 -2.25 13.73
C ARG A 41 -3.33 -2.51 14.38
N TYR A 42 -4.38 -2.67 13.57
CA TYR A 42 -5.71 -3.01 14.07
C TYR A 42 -5.72 -4.36 14.80
N THR A 43 -5.10 -5.40 14.25
CA THR A 43 -5.10 -6.73 14.87
C THR A 43 -4.20 -6.84 16.11
N VAL A 44 -3.09 -6.10 16.16
CA VAL A 44 -2.11 -6.16 17.25
C VAL A 44 -2.43 -5.18 18.38
N LEU A 45 -2.80 -3.94 18.05
CA LEU A 45 -2.95 -2.85 19.00
C LEU A 45 -4.41 -2.40 19.19
N GLY A 46 -5.34 -2.84 18.34
CA GLY A 46 -6.75 -2.41 18.39
C GLY A 46 -6.99 -0.95 17.98
N VAL A 47 -5.96 -0.25 17.50
CA VAL A 47 -6.01 1.16 17.10
C VAL A 47 -6.12 1.28 15.58
N TYR A 48 -6.97 2.17 15.10
CA TYR A 48 -7.19 2.41 13.67
C TYR A 48 -7.06 3.89 13.35
N ASP A 49 -6.19 4.22 12.38
CA ASP A 49 -6.07 5.60 11.86
C ASP A 49 -7.07 5.86 10.72
N SER A 50 -7.55 4.79 10.07
CA SER A 50 -8.63 4.83 9.08
C SER A 50 -9.54 3.61 9.24
N SER A 51 -10.83 3.74 8.86
CA SER A 51 -11.84 2.68 9.03
C SER A 51 -11.29 1.32 8.54
N PRO A 52 -11.32 0.26 9.37
CA PRO A 52 -10.79 -1.05 9.01
C PRO A 52 -11.39 -1.60 7.71
N LEU A 53 -12.69 -1.34 7.48
CA LEU A 53 -13.39 -1.78 6.28
C LEU A 53 -12.86 -1.07 5.01
N ASN A 54 -12.61 0.23 5.08
CA ASN A 54 -12.03 0.99 3.96
C ASN A 54 -10.62 0.51 3.64
N SER A 55 -9.84 0.21 4.69
CA SER A 55 -8.49 -0.34 4.50
C SER A 55 -8.52 -1.71 3.84
N PHE A 56 -9.45 -2.56 4.23
CA PHE A 56 -9.63 -3.89 3.65
C PHE A 56 -10.07 -3.82 2.17
N LEU A 57 -11.07 -2.99 1.85
CA LEU A 57 -11.55 -2.82 0.48
C LEU A 57 -10.45 -2.29 -0.45
N MET A 58 -9.67 -1.32 0.00
CA MET A 58 -8.59 -0.74 -0.79
C MET A 58 -7.42 -1.71 -0.97
N ALA A 59 -7.06 -2.48 0.07
CA ALA A 59 -6.08 -3.55 -0.03
C ALA A 59 -6.51 -4.63 -1.04
N LEU A 60 -7.78 -5.03 -1.02
CA LEU A 60 -8.34 -6.03 -1.93
C LEU A 60 -8.37 -5.52 -3.39
N PHE A 61 -8.79 -4.27 -3.59
CA PHE A 61 -8.73 -3.61 -4.90
C PHE A 61 -7.30 -3.58 -5.46
N MET A 62 -6.33 -3.12 -4.67
CA MET A 62 -4.93 -3.05 -5.09
C MET A 62 -4.33 -4.42 -5.38
N THR A 63 -4.69 -5.44 -4.59
CA THR A 63 -4.26 -6.83 -4.82
C THR A 63 -4.74 -7.33 -6.18
N ILE A 64 -6.03 -7.13 -6.51
CA ILE A 64 -6.60 -7.52 -7.80
C ILE A 64 -5.92 -6.73 -8.93
N LEU A 65 -5.73 -5.42 -8.77
CA LEU A 65 -5.11 -4.56 -9.76
C LEU A 65 -3.68 -4.99 -10.09
N PHE A 66 -2.83 -5.18 -9.08
CA PHE A 66 -1.44 -5.60 -9.32
C PHE A 66 -1.33 -7.03 -9.83
N THR A 67 -2.19 -7.94 -9.36
CA THR A 67 -2.20 -9.33 -9.84
C THR A 67 -2.60 -9.40 -11.31
N THR A 68 -3.66 -8.68 -11.69
CA THR A 68 -4.11 -8.62 -13.10
C THR A 68 -3.07 -7.93 -13.98
N ALA A 69 -2.49 -6.81 -13.53
CA ALA A 69 -1.40 -6.15 -14.24
C ALA A 69 -0.18 -7.06 -14.43
N ALA A 70 0.22 -7.81 -13.39
CA ALA A 70 1.32 -8.77 -13.47
C ALA A 70 1.02 -9.89 -14.48
N ILE A 71 -0.19 -10.46 -14.46
CA ILE A 71 -0.62 -11.48 -15.42
C ILE A 71 -0.62 -10.92 -16.85
N LEU A 72 -1.12 -9.71 -17.06
CA LEU A 72 -1.14 -9.07 -18.38
C LEU A 72 0.26 -8.78 -18.92
N LEU A 73 1.16 -8.28 -18.06
CA LEU A 73 2.56 -8.07 -18.40
C LEU A 73 3.26 -9.38 -18.75
N MET A 74 3.03 -10.43 -17.95
CA MET A 74 3.58 -11.76 -18.19
C MET A 74 3.07 -12.37 -19.50
N LYS A 75 1.77 -12.19 -19.81
CA LYS A 75 1.16 -12.63 -21.08
C LYS A 75 1.66 -11.81 -22.28
N SER A 76 1.97 -10.53 -22.08
CA SER A 76 2.44 -9.65 -23.16
C SER A 76 3.86 -9.97 -23.63
N GLY A 77 4.67 -10.70 -22.86
CA GLY A 77 6.02 -11.17 -23.27
C GLY A 77 7.03 -10.08 -23.63
N LYS A 78 6.69 -8.78 -23.48
CA LYS A 78 7.57 -7.66 -23.82
C LYS A 78 8.72 -7.64 -22.81
N LYS A 79 9.88 -8.14 -23.25
CA LYS A 79 11.18 -8.25 -22.53
C LYS A 79 11.55 -9.62 -21.96
N ILE A 80 10.96 -10.72 -22.43
CA ILE A 80 11.73 -11.98 -22.43
C ILE A 80 12.74 -11.85 -23.57
N LYS A 81 13.84 -11.12 -23.33
CA LYS A 81 15.05 -11.31 -24.14
C LYS A 81 15.53 -12.72 -23.80
N GLN A 82 15.53 -13.60 -24.81
CA GLN A 82 16.45 -14.74 -24.79
C GLN A 82 17.89 -14.23 -24.66
#